data_AF-A0A958H7J0-F1
#
_entry.id   AF-A0A958H7J0-F1
#
_cell.length_a   1.000
_cell.length_b   1.000
_cell.length_c   1.000
_cell.angle_alpha   90.00
_cell.angle_beta   90.00
_cell.angle_gamma   90.00
#
_symmetry.space_group_name_H-M   'P 1'
#
loop_
_entity.id
_entity.type
_entity.pdbx_description
1 polymer ?
#
loop_
_entity_poly.entity_id
_entity_poly.type
_entity_poly.pdbx_seq_one_letter_code
_entity_poly.pdbx_strand_id
1 'polypeptide(L)' 'MPLKRLAALERKRLQDEYNELLTLIAYLEDLLENPPKILGVIKDELLALKQQYGDARRTRIVESGATRESLT' A
#
# COMPACT_ATOMS: atom_id res chain seq x y z
N MET A 1 -23.90 9.47 -33.40
CA MET A 1 -22.55 8.89 -33.55
C MET A 1 -22.66 7.55 -34.28
N PRO A 2 -21.87 7.27 -35.33
CA PRO A 2 -21.99 6.03 -36.10
C PRO A 2 -21.60 4.81 -35.25
N LEU A 3 -22.49 3.81 -35.18
CA LEU A 3 -22.36 2.56 -34.41
C LEU A 3 -21.02 1.83 -34.62
N LYS A 4 -20.43 1.93 -35.81
CA LYS A 4 -19.15 1.32 -36.16
C LYS A 4 -17.96 1.85 -35.33
N ARG A 5 -17.98 3.12 -34.92
CA ARG A 5 -16.92 3.70 -34.07
C ARG A 5 -17.05 3.26 -32.61
N LEU A 6 -18.28 3.14 -32.10
CA LEU A 6 -18.54 2.63 -30.74
C LEU A 6 -18.02 1.20 -30.62
N ALA A 7 -18.36 0.32 -31.58
CA ALA A 7 -17.88 -1.06 -31.59
C ALA A 7 -16.34 -1.21 -31.73
N ALA A 8 -15.66 -0.23 -32.34
CA ALA A 8 -14.19 -0.24 -32.43
C ALA A 8 -13.54 0.21 -31.10
N LEU A 9 -14.09 1.24 -30.46
CA LEU A 9 -13.66 1.72 -29.14
C LEU A 9 -13.87 0.66 -28.06
N GLU A 10 -15.00 -0.02 -28.10
CA GLU A 10 -15.36 -1.05 -27.11
C GLU A 10 -14.48 -2.30 -27.24
N ARG A 11 -14.16 -2.71 -28.48
CA ARG A 11 -13.16 -3.77 -28.72
C ARG A 11 -11.77 -3.38 -28.24
N LYS A 12 -11.35 -2.14 -28.47
CA LYS A 12 -10.05 -1.66 -27.98
C LYS A 12 -10.02 -1.67 -26.45
N ARG A 13 -11.06 -1.16 -25.80
CA ARG A 13 -11.18 -1.18 -24.34
C ARG A 13 -11.11 -2.60 -23.77
N LEU A 14 -11.78 -3.56 -24.41
CA LEU A 14 -11.74 -4.96 -24.00
C LEU A 14 -10.34 -5.56 -24.14
N GLN A 15 -9.63 -5.22 -25.21
CA GLN A 15 -8.25 -5.66 -25.45
C GLN A 15 -7.30 -5.06 -24.40
N ASP A 16 -7.47 -3.78 -24.09
CA ASP A 16 -6.67 -3.06 -23.11
C ASP A 16 -6.91 -3.67 -21.70
N GLU A 17 -8.16 -3.88 -21.30
CA GLU A 17 -8.52 -4.51 -20.02
C GLU A 17 -8.00 -5.95 -19.92
N TYR A 18 -8.07 -6.73 -21.01
CA TYR A 18 -7.49 -8.07 -21.05
C TYR A 18 -5.98 -8.04 -20.81
N ASN A 19 -5.26 -7.11 -21.44
CA ASN A 19 -3.82 -6.97 -21.25
C ASN A 19 -3.48 -6.50 -19.83
N GLU A 20 -4.25 -5.58 -19.25
CA GLU A 20 -4.08 -5.13 -17.86
C GLU A 20 -4.31 -6.28 -16.86
N LEU A 21 -5.31 -7.12 -17.10
CA LEU A 21 -5.54 -8.29 -16.25
C LEU A 21 -4.40 -9.29 -16.35
N LEU A 22 -3.85 -9.55 -17.55
CA LEU A 22 -2.71 -10.44 -17.71
C LEU A 22 -1.46 -9.91 -17.01
N THR A 23 -1.18 -8.61 -17.08
CA THR A 23 -0.03 -8.02 -16.38
C THR A 23 -0.23 -8.06 -14.86
N LEU A 24 -1.45 -7.84 -14.39
CA LEU A 24 -1.79 -7.96 -12.97
C LEU A 24 -1.61 -9.40 -12.47
N ILE A 25 -2.07 -10.40 -13.22
CA ILE A 25 -1.90 -11.82 -12.87
C ILE A 25 -0.41 -12.14 -12.74
N ALA A 26 0.40 -11.79 -13.73
CA ALA A 26 1.84 -12.05 -13.71
C ALA A 26 2.55 -11.38 -12.52
N TYR A 27 2.17 -10.15 -12.18
CA TYR A 27 2.69 -9.46 -11.00
C TYR A 27 2.29 -10.15 -9.69
N LEU A 28 1.02 -10.55 -9.56
CA LEU A 28 0.53 -11.22 -8.36
C LEU A 28 1.17 -12.60 -8.17
N GLU A 29 1.36 -13.35 -9.26
CA GLU A 29 2.06 -14.64 -9.23
C GLU A 29 3.53 -14.48 -8.78
N ASP A 30 4.27 -13.53 -9.37
CA ASP A 30 5.66 -13.22 -8.99
C ASP A 30 5.78 -12.74 -7.53
N LEU A 31 4.78 -11.98 -7.06
CA LEU A 31 4.69 -11.54 -5.67
C LEU A 31 4.47 -12.74 -4.73
N LEU A 32 3.56 -13.66 -5.06
CA LEU A 32 3.26 -14.84 -4.25
C LEU A 32 4.40 -15.85 -4.22
N GLU A 33 5.16 -15.98 -5.30
CA GLU A 33 6.30 -16.90 -5.39
C GLU A 33 7.51 -16.44 -4.56
N ASN A 34 7.62 -15.13 -4.26
CA ASN A 34 8.76 -14.54 -3.57
C ASN A 34 8.41 -14.01 -2.16
N PRO A 35 8.63 -14.79 -1.09
CA PRO A 35 8.47 -14.35 0.30
C PRO A 35 9.11 -12.99 0.66
N PRO A 36 10.34 -12.64 0.20
CA PRO A 36 10.93 -11.34 0.54
C PRO A 36 10.21 -10.16 -0.12
N LYS A 37 9.61 -10.34 -1.32
CA LYS A 37 8.83 -9.29 -1.99
C LYS A 37 7.55 -8.97 -1.21
N ILE A 38 6.87 -10.01 -0.71
CA ILE A 38 5.69 -9.87 0.16
C ILE A 38 6.01 -9.04 1.40
N LEU A 39 7.11 -9.36 2.09
CA LEU A 39 7.54 -8.59 3.27
C LEU A 39 7.86 -7.14 2.94
N GLY A 40 8.41 -6.87 1.74
CA GLY A 40 8.60 -5.52 1.22
C GLY A 40 7.28 -4.76 1.09
N VAL A 41 6.30 -5.35 0.39
CA VAL A 41 4.97 -4.75 0.20
C VAL A 41 4.29 -4.47 1.55
N ILE A 42 4.30 -5.44 2.47
CA ILE A 42 3.72 -5.27 3.81
C ILE A 42 4.37 -4.10 4.56
N LYS A 43 5.70 -3.99 4.49
CA LYS A 43 6.43 -2.89 5.13
C LYS A 43 6.01 -1.54 4.56
N ASP A 44 5.90 -1.45 3.24
CA ASP A 44 5.53 -0.21 2.56
C ASP A 44 4.09 0.19 2.90
N GLU A 45 3.15 -0.76 2.95
CA GLU A 45 1.77 -0.54 3.38
C GLU A 45 1.69 -0.08 4.85
N LEU A 46 2.43 -0.71 5.76
CA LEU A 46 2.48 -0.30 7.17
C LEU A 46 3.08 1.10 7.35
N LEU A 47 4.09 1.45 6.55
CA LEU A 47 4.67 2.80 6.56
C LEU A 47 3.67 3.84 6.04
N ALA A 48 2.95 3.54 4.96
CA ALA A 48 1.90 4.40 4.44
C ALA A 48 0.79 4.62 5.47
N LEU A 49 0.33 3.56 6.14
CA LEU A 49 -0.65 3.65 7.23
C LEU A 49 -0.13 4.51 8.39
N LYS A 50 1.12 4.31 8.82
CA LYS A 50 1.75 5.14 9.84
C LYS A 50 1.83 6.61 9.42
N GLN A 51 2.10 6.89 8.15
CA GLN A 51 2.18 8.26 7.65
C GLN A 51 0.79 8.94 7.58
N GLN A 52 -0.24 8.18 7.23
CA GLN A 52 -1.61 8.68 7.10
C GLN A 52 -2.31 8.84 8.46
N TYR A 53 -2.04 7.95 9.41
CA TYR A 53 -2.79 7.85 10.67
C TYR A 53 -1.93 7.94 11.94
N GLY A 54 -0.62 8.11 11.81
CA GLY A 54 0.29 8.16 12.96
C GLY A 54 0.11 9.45 13.76
N ASP A 55 -0.07 9.32 15.07
CA ASP A 55 -0.12 10.42 16.02
C ASP A 55 1.06 10.39 16.99
N ALA A 56 1.32 11.55 17.61
CA ALA A 56 2.34 11.65 18.64
C ALA A 56 1.89 10.92 19.91
N ARG A 57 2.82 10.20 20.54
CA ARG A 57 2.54 9.49 21.79
C ARG A 57 2.06 10.49 22.86
N ARG A 58 0.83 10.29 23.33
CA ARG A 58 0.19 11.17 24.33
C ARG A 58 0.78 11.03 25.73
N THR A 59 1.39 9.89 26.04
CA THR A 59 1.96 9.58 27.35
C THR A 59 3.48 9.53 27.30
N ARG A 60 4.14 10.02 28.36
CA ARG A 60 5.59 9.91 28.54
C ARG A 60 5.87 8.76 29.50
N ILE A 61 6.84 7.91 29.17
CA ILE A 61 7.35 6.91 30.11
C ILE A 61 8.28 7.65 31.06
N VAL A 62 7.98 7.61 32.34
CA VAL A 62 8.84 8.15 33.40
C VAL A 62 9.44 6.94 34.12
N GLU A 63 10.77 6.88 34.17
CA GLU A 63 11.49 5.82 34.88
C GLU A 63 11.32 6.05 36.38
N SER A 64 10.99 5.00 37.14
CA SER A 64 10.57 5.09 38.56
C SER A 64 11.67 5.51 39.56
N GLY A 65 12.79 6.07 39.06
CA GLY A 65 13.92 6.55 39.85
C GLY A 65 14.26 8.04 39.69
N ALA A 66 13.58 8.79 38.82
CA ALA A 66 14.00 10.16 38.45
C ALA A 66 13.16 11.29 39.07
N THR A 67 12.59 11.12 40.26
CA THR A 67 11.77 12.16 40.91
C THR A 67 12.17 12.42 42.37
N ARG A 68 13.46 12.62 42.65
CA ARG A 68 13.93 13.15 43.94
C ARG A 68 15.04 14.21 43.88
N GLU A 69 15.30 14.82 42.73
CA GLU A 69 16.24 15.95 42.64
C GLU A 69 15.67 17.07 41.77
N SER A 70 14.77 17.88 42.35
CA SER A 70 14.61 19.32 42.01
C SER A 70 13.41 19.93 42.75
N LEU A 71 13.45 19.93 44.09
CA LEU A 71 12.69 20.89 44.91
C LEU A 71 13.57 21.24 46.11
N THR A 72 14.57 22.09 45.87
CA THR A 72 15.12 23.03 46.85
C THR A 72 14.84 24.43 46.33
#